data_AF-A0A2H9U2I7-F1
#
_entry.id   AF-A0A2H9U2I7-F1
#
_cell.length_a   1.000
_cell.length_b   1.000
_cell.length_c   1.000
_cell.angle_alpha   90.00
_cell.angle_beta   90.00
_cell.angle_gamma   90.00
#
_symmetry.space_group_name_H-M   'P 1'
#
loop_
_entity.id
_entity.type
_entity.pdbx_description
1 polymer ?
#
loop_
_entity_poly.entity_id
_entity_poly.type
_entity_poly.pdbx_seq_one_letter_code
_entity_poly.pdbx_strand_id
1 'polypeptide(L)'
;MRLLPVPLLLIVPMLVACSSLSGTSDDGPVPLFLTHINEEGSKRFTLEADPNDTLSRGLSANQQQRLQEQREARQETLLTRTLAIKQYCREGYIVLSQSSWKVRGECNETATSADRDRFPNRAAWQD
;
A
#
# COMPACT_ATOMS: atom_id res chain seq x y z
N MET A 1 -41.23 -10.99 -54.04
CA MET A 1 -40.30 -11.63 -53.08
C MET A 1 -38.92 -11.56 -53.71
N ARG A 2 -37.93 -10.81 -53.22
CA ARG A 2 -37.33 -10.84 -51.88
C ARG A 2 -36.76 -9.45 -51.53
N LEU A 3 -37.05 -9.00 -50.32
CA LEU A 3 -36.48 -7.80 -49.70
C LEU A 3 -35.06 -8.12 -49.23
N LEU A 4 -34.08 -7.30 -49.60
CA LEU A 4 -32.74 -7.31 -49.01
C LEU A 4 -32.74 -6.33 -47.82
N PRO A 5 -32.28 -6.73 -46.62
CA PRO A 5 -32.28 -5.86 -45.46
C PRO A 5 -31.09 -4.89 -45.51
N VAL A 6 -31.40 -3.61 -45.32
CA VAL A 6 -30.43 -2.54 -45.02
C VAL A 6 -29.76 -2.86 -43.68
N PRO A 7 -28.43 -2.94 -43.57
CA PRO A 7 -27.81 -2.96 -42.26
C PRO A 7 -27.85 -1.53 -41.71
N LEU A 8 -28.73 -1.35 -40.74
CA LEU A 8 -28.80 -0.21 -39.84
C LEU A 8 -27.49 -0.15 -39.05
N LEU A 9 -26.51 0.62 -39.54
CA LEU A 9 -25.25 0.88 -38.84
C LEU A 9 -25.53 1.89 -37.72
N LEU A 10 -25.85 1.38 -36.54
CA LEU A 10 -26.14 2.16 -35.35
C LEU A 10 -25.20 1.67 -34.23
N ILE A 11 -24.65 2.65 -33.50
CA ILE A 11 -23.99 2.56 -32.18
C ILE A 11 -22.55 1.96 -32.24
N VAL A 12 -21.47 2.50 -31.65
CA VAL A 12 -21.23 3.41 -30.51
C VAL A 12 -19.88 4.12 -30.76
N PRO A 13 -19.68 5.41 -30.47
CA PRO A 13 -18.33 5.96 -30.34
C PRO A 13 -17.70 5.37 -29.06
N MET A 14 -16.73 4.48 -29.22
CA MET A 14 -15.81 4.06 -28.16
C MET A 14 -14.93 5.27 -27.77
N LEU A 15 -15.49 6.19 -27.00
CA LEU A 15 -14.71 7.17 -26.25
C LEU A 15 -14.11 6.42 -25.06
N VAL A 16 -13.04 5.66 -25.32
CA VAL A 16 -12.13 5.20 -24.27
C VAL A 16 -11.31 6.42 -23.87
N ALA A 17 -11.88 7.24 -22.99
CA ALA A 17 -11.12 8.25 -22.26
C ALA A 17 -10.31 7.53 -21.18
N CYS A 18 -9.10 7.08 -21.53
CA CYS A 18 -8.07 6.79 -20.54
C CYS A 18 -7.49 8.12 -20.00
N SER A 19 -8.33 8.91 -19.33
CA SER A 19 -7.87 9.84 -18.30
C SER A 19 -7.82 9.00 -17.03
N SER A 20 -6.71 8.80 -16.32
CA SER A 20 -5.67 9.74 -15.98
C SER A 20 -4.48 8.93 -15.45
N LEU A 21 -3.34 8.95 -16.13
CA LEU A 21 -2.09 8.60 -15.46
C LEU A 21 -1.60 9.87 -14.77
N SER A 22 -2.19 10.19 -13.63
CA SER A 22 -1.56 11.11 -12.68
C SER A 22 -0.37 10.37 -12.08
N GLY A 23 0.71 10.30 -12.85
CA GLY A 23 2.02 9.93 -12.35
C GLY A 23 2.52 11.05 -11.45
N THR A 24 1.91 11.21 -10.28
CA THR A 24 2.54 11.94 -9.19
C THR A 24 3.70 11.08 -8.73
N SER A 25 4.91 11.44 -9.16
CA SER A 25 6.12 11.09 -8.44
C SER A 25 5.87 11.48 -6.98
N ASP A 26 5.64 10.47 -6.16
CA ASP A 26 5.47 10.61 -4.72
C ASP A 26 6.82 11.05 -4.14
N ASP A 27 7.12 12.35 -4.24
CA ASP A 27 8.30 13.04 -3.67
C ASP A 27 8.21 13.18 -2.15
N GLY A 28 7.33 12.40 -1.51
CA GLY A 28 7.22 12.30 -0.07
C GLY A 28 8.46 11.63 0.57
N PRO A 29 8.64 11.78 1.89
CA PRO A 29 9.70 11.07 2.60
C PRO A 29 9.58 9.56 2.37
N VAL A 30 10.71 8.90 2.13
CA VAL A 30 10.75 7.44 1.99
C VAL A 30 10.25 6.82 3.29
N PRO A 31 9.24 5.94 3.26
CA PRO A 31 8.72 5.32 4.47
C PRO A 31 9.80 4.46 5.13
N LEU A 32 9.81 4.43 6.46
CA LEU A 32 10.62 3.46 7.18
C LEU A 32 9.96 2.08 7.05
N PHE A 33 10.70 1.09 6.57
CA PHE A 33 10.22 -0.29 6.45
C PHE A 33 11.20 -1.24 7.15
N LEU A 34 10.77 -1.78 8.29
CA LEU A 34 11.53 -2.72 9.10
C LEU A 34 10.94 -4.12 8.96
N THR A 35 11.80 -5.13 8.97
CA THR A 35 11.44 -6.53 8.79
C THR A 35 12.07 -7.39 9.87
N HIS A 36 11.39 -8.47 10.25
CA HIS A 36 11.92 -9.46 11.17
C HIS A 36 11.34 -10.84 10.90
N ILE A 37 12.22 -11.83 10.86
CA ILE A 37 11.87 -13.23 10.71
C ILE A 37 12.20 -13.93 12.02
N ASN A 38 11.18 -14.41 12.74
CA ASN A 38 11.41 -15.08 14.01
C ASN A 38 11.99 -16.51 13.81
N GLU A 39 12.24 -17.22 14.91
CA GLU A 39 12.78 -18.58 14.88
C GLU A 39 11.83 -19.56 14.20
N GLU A 40 10.52 -19.42 14.44
CA GLU A 40 9.44 -20.21 13.81
C GLU A 40 9.25 -19.89 12.31
N GLY A 41 9.92 -18.84 11.80
CA GLY A 41 9.85 -18.41 10.41
C GLY A 41 8.67 -17.48 10.09
N SER A 42 7.90 -17.03 11.07
CA SER A 42 6.93 -15.95 10.87
C SER A 42 7.64 -14.67 10.46
N LYS A 43 7.13 -14.04 9.40
CA LYS A 43 7.69 -12.83 8.78
C LYS A 43 6.87 -11.63 9.19
N ARG A 44 7.45 -10.74 9.97
CA ARG A 44 6.78 -9.55 10.52
C ARG A 44 7.40 -8.29 9.96
N PHE A 45 6.58 -7.27 9.77
CA PHE A 45 7.04 -5.97 9.28
C PHE A 45 6.45 -4.82 10.08
N THR A 46 7.15 -3.69 10.03
CA THR A 46 6.68 -2.38 10.48
C THR A 46 6.89 -1.39 9.34
N LEU A 47 5.84 -0.68 8.96
CA LEU A 47 5.90 0.46 8.05
C LEU A 47 5.56 1.73 8.81
N GLU A 48 6.41 2.74 8.73
CA GLU A 48 6.11 4.10 9.20
C GLU A 48 6.03 5.04 7.99
N ALA A 49 4.83 5.56 7.75
CA ALA A 49 4.51 6.42 6.61
C ALA A 49 5.06 7.84 6.76
N ASP A 50 5.15 8.33 8.00
CA ASP A 50 5.74 9.63 8.32
C ASP A 50 6.37 9.60 9.72
N PRO A 51 7.66 9.25 9.83
CA PRO A 51 8.34 9.12 11.13
C PRO A 51 8.50 10.45 11.87
N ASN A 52 8.25 11.60 11.23
CA ASN A 52 8.44 12.94 11.82
C ASN A 52 7.12 13.74 11.96
N ASP A 53 5.96 13.13 11.72
CA ASP A 53 4.68 13.85 11.76
C ASP A 53 4.33 14.28 13.19
N THR A 54 4.37 15.60 13.42
CA THR A 54 3.91 16.20 14.67
C THR A 54 2.44 16.55 14.54
N LEU A 55 1.62 16.04 15.47
CA LEU A 55 0.17 16.31 15.52
C LEU A 55 -0.10 17.82 15.43
N SER A 56 -0.81 18.23 14.36
CA SER A 56 -1.24 19.61 14.16
C SER A 56 -2.27 19.99 15.23
N ARG A 57 -1.84 20.73 16.25
CA ARG A 57 -2.73 21.26 17.30
C ARG A 57 -3.56 22.42 16.74
N GLY A 58 -4.85 22.45 17.05
CA GLY A 58 -5.76 23.56 16.71
C GLY A 58 -6.67 23.35 15.49
N LEU A 59 -6.72 22.14 14.92
CA LEU A 59 -7.65 21.81 13.83
C LEU A 59 -9.08 21.60 14.35
N SER A 60 -10.09 21.99 13.57
CA SER A 60 -11.49 21.63 13.82
C SER A 60 -11.71 20.12 13.60
N ALA A 61 -12.76 19.55 14.20
CA ALA A 61 -13.09 18.12 14.08
C ALA A 61 -13.19 17.64 12.62
N ASN A 62 -13.84 18.43 11.74
CA ASN A 62 -13.93 18.10 10.32
C ASN A 62 -12.58 18.13 9.59
N GLN A 63 -11.67 19.03 9.98
CA GLN A 63 -10.32 19.06 9.42
C GLN A 63 -9.48 17.89 9.92
N GLN A 64 -9.61 17.52 11.20
CA GLN A 64 -8.95 16.35 11.78
C GLN A 64 -9.39 15.06 11.08
N GLN A 65 -10.69 14.89 10.84
CA GLN A 65 -11.22 13.72 10.14
C GLN A 65 -10.67 13.61 8.71
N ARG A 66 -10.72 14.70 7.93
CA ARG A 66 -10.15 14.71 6.57
C ARG A 66 -8.65 14.43 6.56
N LEU A 67 -7.91 14.98 7.52
CA LEU A 67 -6.47 14.74 7.65
C LEU A 67 -6.20 13.26 7.98
N GLN A 68 -7.01 12.67 8.86
CA GLN A 68 -6.91 11.26 9.21
C GLN A 68 -7.19 10.36 7.99
N GLU A 69 -8.28 10.60 7.25
CA GLU A 69 -8.60 9.87 6.01
C GLU A 69 -7.48 9.98 4.98
N GLN A 70 -6.89 11.17 4.82
CA GLN A 70 -5.74 11.36 3.92
C GLN A 70 -4.49 10.61 4.37
N ARG A 71 -4.21 10.57 5.68
CA ARG A 71 -3.07 9.85 6.25
C ARG A 71 -3.24 8.35 6.07
N GLU A 72 -4.44 7.82 6.32
CA GLU A 72 -4.76 6.41 6.14
C GLU A 72 -4.61 6.00 4.66
N ALA A 73 -5.17 6.77 3.72
CA ALA A 73 -5.03 6.49 2.30
C ALA A 73 -3.57 6.54 1.80
N ARG A 74 -2.77 7.50 2.30
CA ARG A 74 -1.34 7.56 2.02
C ARG A 74 -0.61 6.35 2.58
N GLN A 75 -0.89 5.99 3.83
CA GLN A 75 -0.26 4.85 4.49
C GLN A 75 -0.57 3.53 3.74
N GLU A 76 -1.81 3.31 3.31
CA GLU A 76 -2.22 2.15 2.52
C GLU A 76 -1.49 2.09 1.17
N THR A 77 -1.38 3.24 0.49
CA THR A 77 -0.65 3.36 -0.77
C THR A 77 0.83 3.01 -0.59
N LEU A 78 1.47 3.57 0.44
CA LEU A 78 2.88 3.32 0.76
C LEU A 78 3.11 1.86 1.15
N LEU A 79 2.21 1.25 1.93
CA LEU A 79 2.30 -0.15 2.33
C LEU A 79 2.23 -1.07 1.12
N THR A 80 1.21 -0.88 0.29
CA THR A 80 0.98 -1.68 -0.93
C THR A 80 2.18 -1.59 -1.85
N ARG A 81 2.66 -0.37 -2.12
CA ARG A 81 3.83 -0.13 -2.96
C ARG A 81 5.09 -0.75 -2.37
N THR A 82 5.32 -0.57 -1.07
CA THR A 82 6.53 -1.08 -0.39
C THR A 82 6.57 -2.59 -0.42
N LEU A 83 5.47 -3.27 -0.09
CA LEU A 83 5.40 -4.73 -0.15
C LEU A 83 5.58 -5.26 -1.57
N ALA A 84 4.98 -4.60 -2.57
CA ALA A 84 5.17 -4.95 -3.97
C ALA A 84 6.63 -4.79 -4.44
N ILE A 85 7.33 -3.73 -4.04
CA ILE A 85 8.73 -3.50 -4.41
C ILE A 85 9.67 -4.44 -3.64
N LYS A 86 9.47 -4.55 -2.33
CA LYS A 86 10.34 -5.34 -1.46
C LYS A 86 10.12 -6.83 -1.65
N GLN A 87 8.92 -7.27 -2.07
CA GLN A 87 8.58 -8.69 -2.20
C GLN A 87 8.85 -9.45 -0.89
N TYR A 88 8.48 -8.83 0.24
CA TYR A 88 8.68 -9.42 1.57
C TYR A 88 7.58 -10.43 1.91
N CYS A 89 6.32 -10.07 1.63
CA CYS A 89 5.18 -10.98 1.68
C CYS A 89 4.72 -11.33 0.25
N ARG A 90 4.60 -12.63 -0.05
CA ARG A 90 4.21 -13.19 -1.36
C ARG A 90 2.75 -13.61 -1.38
N GLU A 91 2.23 -14.13 -0.27
CA GLU A 91 0.87 -14.70 -0.18
C GLU A 91 -0.08 -13.76 0.58
N GLY A 92 0.26 -12.47 0.60
CA GLY A 92 -0.46 -11.45 1.35
C GLY A 92 0.00 -11.37 2.81
N TYR A 93 -0.72 -10.58 3.59
CA TYR A 93 -0.40 -10.29 4.98
C TYR A 93 -1.67 -10.02 5.78
N ILE A 94 -1.54 -10.10 7.10
CA ILE A 94 -2.52 -9.60 8.06
C ILE A 94 -1.96 -8.39 8.80
N VAL A 95 -2.85 -7.46 9.16
CA VAL A 95 -2.50 -6.30 9.99
C VAL A 95 -2.62 -6.71 11.46
N LEU A 96 -1.54 -6.51 12.22
CA LEU A 96 -1.50 -6.78 13.66
C LEU A 96 -1.86 -5.54 14.48
N SER A 97 -1.43 -4.35 14.02
CA SER A 97 -1.79 -3.06 14.63
C SER A 97 -1.62 -1.93 13.64
N GLN A 98 -2.45 -0.89 13.76
CA GLN A 98 -2.39 0.29 12.90
C GLN A 98 -2.63 1.56 13.72
N SER A 99 -1.82 2.59 13.44
CA SER A 99 -2.06 3.98 13.83
C SER A 99 -2.03 4.85 12.57
N SER A 100 -2.33 6.14 12.70
CA SER A 100 -2.34 7.07 11.57
C SER A 100 -0.99 7.27 10.86
N TRP A 101 0.11 6.74 11.40
CA TRP A 101 1.44 6.80 10.77
C TRP A 101 2.20 5.46 10.79
N LYS A 102 1.80 4.46 11.58
CA LYS A 102 2.49 3.17 11.70
C LYS A 102 1.57 1.97 11.40
N VAL A 103 2.03 1.02 10.59
CA VAL A 103 1.38 -0.30 10.40
C VAL A 103 2.36 -1.39 10.83
N ARG A 104 1.88 -2.34 11.63
CA ARG A 104 2.58 -3.60 11.92
C ARG A 104 1.79 -4.75 11.31
N GLY A 105 2.47 -5.64 10.62
CA GLY A 105 1.83 -6.77 9.97
C GLY A 105 2.67 -8.03 10.01
N GLU A 106 2.05 -9.12 9.56
CA GLU A 106 2.62 -10.44 9.46
C GLU A 106 2.25 -11.04 8.10
N CYS A 107 3.23 -11.61 7.38
CA CYS A 107 2.96 -12.28 6.12
C CYS A 107 2.18 -13.59 6.38
N ASN A 108 1.33 -13.98 5.43
CA ASN A 108 0.57 -15.23 5.53
C ASN A 108 1.46 -16.48 5.38
N GLU A 109 2.63 -16.33 4.76
CA GLU A 109 3.58 -17.40 4.54
C GLU A 109 4.82 -17.33 5.43
N THR A 110 5.36 -18.51 5.76
CA THR A 110 6.62 -18.67 6.47
C THR A 110 7.82 -18.26 5.61
N ALA A 111 8.88 -17.79 6.26
CA ALA A 111 10.16 -17.49 5.63
C ALA A 111 10.83 -18.72 5.04
N THR A 112 11.32 -18.56 3.81
CA THR A 112 12.28 -19.48 3.19
C THR A 112 13.70 -19.16 3.66
N SER A 113 14.66 -20.02 3.34
CA SER A 113 16.09 -19.71 3.52
C SER A 113 16.49 -18.44 2.76
N ALA A 114 16.03 -18.30 1.52
CA ALA A 114 16.28 -17.10 0.71
C ALA A 114 15.73 -15.82 1.34
N ASP A 115 14.58 -15.90 2.04
CA ASP A 115 14.04 -14.76 2.79
C ASP A 115 14.98 -14.34 3.93
N ARG A 116 15.57 -15.31 4.65
CA ARG A 116 16.51 -15.05 5.76
C ARG A 116 17.81 -14.42 5.27
N ASP A 117 18.30 -14.83 4.09
CA ASP A 117 19.49 -14.24 3.48
C ASP A 117 19.24 -12.82 2.97
N ARG A 118 18.06 -12.58 2.40
CA ARG A 118 17.69 -11.28 1.81
C ARG A 118 17.26 -10.25 2.84
N PHE A 119 16.65 -10.68 3.95
CA PHE A 119 16.09 -9.83 5.00
C PHE A 119 16.68 -10.18 6.37
N PRO A 120 18.00 -9.97 6.58
CA PRO A 120 18.62 -10.28 7.85
C PRO A 120 18.05 -9.41 8.97
N ASN A 121 17.75 -10.05 10.11
CA ASN A 121 17.23 -9.37 11.29
C ASN A 121 18.20 -8.30 11.79
N ARG A 122 17.67 -7.12 12.10
CA ARG A 122 18.42 -6.01 12.70
C ARG A 122 18.06 -5.88 14.18
N ALA A 123 19.02 -5.41 14.99
CA ALA A 123 18.84 -5.26 16.43
C ALA A 123 17.69 -4.31 16.82
N ALA A 124 17.42 -3.28 15.99
CA ALA A 124 16.44 -2.22 16.26
C ALA A 124 15.02 -2.54 15.73
N TRP A 125 14.57 -3.80 15.79
CA TRP A 125 13.23 -4.16 15.29
C TRP A 125 12.08 -3.92 16.30
N GLN A 126 12.38 -3.80 17.60
CA GLN A 126 11.38 -3.90 18.67
C GLN A 126 10.71 -2.57 19.13
N ASP A 127 10.82 -1.47 18.41
CA ASP A 127 10.24 -0.17 18.85
C ASP A 127 8.74 0.03 18.49
#